data_AF-A0A6P6B914-F1
#
_entry.id   AF-A0A6P6B914-F1
#
_cell.length_a   1.000
_cell.length_b   1.000
_cell.length_c   1.000
_cell.angle_alpha   90.00
_cell.angle_beta   90.00
_cell.angle_gamma   90.00
#
_symmetry.space_group_name_H-M   'P 1'
#
loop_
_entity.id
_entity.type
_entity.pdbx_description
1 polymer ?
#
loop_
_entity_poly.entity_id
_entity_poly.type
_entity_poly.pdbx_seq_one_letter_code
_entity_poly.pdbx_strand_id
1 'polypeptide(L)'
;MAVNYYPPCPEPELTYGLPGHTYPNALTILLQNLQVAGLQVLKDGKRLLLIPTQMLLSLTLVINYRNVWHRAIVNADKERMSVASFLCPYDHALISPAKPLTEDGCGAVYRDFTYAEYYSKFWSRNLDQEHCLELFKN
;
A
#
# COMPACT_ATOMS: atom_id res chain seq x y z
N MET A 1 7.88 -0.91 10.81
CA MET A 1 8.86 -0.45 9.79
C MET A 1 9.36 -1.67 9.03
N ALA A 2 9.71 -1.52 7.76
CA ALA A 2 10.32 -2.57 6.95
C ALA A 2 11.55 -2.01 6.21
N VAL A 3 12.64 -2.78 6.19
CA VAL A 3 13.82 -2.50 5.38
C VAL A 3 13.88 -3.57 4.31
N ASN A 4 13.81 -3.16 3.04
CA ASN A 4 13.75 -4.07 1.91
C ASN A 4 15.04 -3.98 1.10
N TYR A 5 15.61 -5.13 0.80
CA TYR A 5 16.75 -5.29 -0.10
C TYR A 5 16.33 -6.15 -1.29
N TYR A 6 16.46 -5.61 -2.49
CA TYR A 6 16.10 -6.25 -3.74
C TYR A 6 17.38 -6.48 -4.55
N PRO A 7 17.94 -7.71 -4.57
CA PRO A 7 19.14 -8.01 -5.33
C PRO A 7 18.89 -7.93 -6.85
N PRO A 8 19.95 -7.84 -7.67
CA PRO A 8 19.84 -8.04 -9.11
C PRO A 8 19.24 -9.42 -9.43
N CYS A 9 18.34 -9.47 -10.40
CA CYS A 9 17.65 -10.68 -10.82
C CYS A 9 17.93 -10.95 -12.31
N PRO A 10 18.49 -12.12 -12.68
CA PRO A 10 18.78 -12.46 -14.08
C PRO A 10 17.57 -12.44 -15.01
N GLU A 11 16.39 -12.76 -14.47
CA GLU A 11 15.13 -12.84 -15.21
C GLU A 11 14.06 -11.95 -14.55
N PRO A 12 14.22 -10.60 -14.58
CA PRO A 12 13.42 -9.68 -13.79
C PRO A 12 11.95 -9.62 -14.24
N GLU A 13 11.65 -10.05 -15.46
CA GLU A 13 10.28 -10.12 -16.01
C GLU A 13 9.49 -11.33 -15.48
N LEU A 14 10.16 -12.32 -14.88
CA LEU A 14 9.53 -13.53 -14.34
C LEU A 14 9.21 -13.45 -12.85
N THR A 15 9.58 -12.35 -12.17
CA THR A 15 9.40 -12.23 -10.73
C THR A 15 9.15 -10.79 -10.27
N TYR A 16 8.76 -10.66 -9.02
CA TYR A 16 8.66 -9.38 -8.33
C TYR A 16 9.61 -9.37 -7.13
N GLY A 17 10.14 -8.18 -6.82
CA GLY A 17 10.79 -7.96 -5.54
C GLY A 17 9.79 -7.98 -4.39
N LEU A 18 8.61 -7.40 -4.62
CA LEU A 18 7.47 -7.45 -3.71
C LEU A 18 6.18 -7.52 -4.55
N PRO A 19 5.37 -8.59 -4.43
CA PRO A 19 4.12 -8.73 -5.17
C PRO A 19 3.16 -7.56 -4.98
N GLY A 20 2.19 -7.45 -5.89
CA GLY A 20 1.11 -6.47 -5.78
C GLY A 20 0.35 -6.64 -4.47
N HIS A 21 0.25 -5.56 -3.70
CA HIS A 21 -0.51 -5.54 -2.45
C HIS A 21 -1.03 -4.13 -2.12
N THR A 22 -1.85 -4.07 -1.07
CA THR A 22 -2.25 -2.81 -0.41
C THR A 22 -1.83 -2.84 1.05
N TYR A 23 -1.64 -1.68 1.65
CA TYR A 23 -1.21 -1.56 3.04
C TYR A 23 -2.38 -1.45 4.02
N PRO A 24 -2.29 -2.05 5.22
CA PRO A 24 -3.33 -1.93 6.23
C PRO A 24 -3.19 -0.68 7.11
N ASN A 25 -2.10 0.09 6.98
CA ASN A 25 -1.83 1.26 7.81
C ASN A 25 -2.46 2.55 7.25
N ALA A 26 -2.56 3.61 8.05
CA ALA A 26 -3.20 4.86 7.62
C ALA A 26 -2.30 5.66 6.65
N LEU A 27 -0.99 5.61 6.88
CA LEU A 27 0.01 6.30 6.06
C LEU A 27 1.31 5.49 6.00
N THR A 28 1.87 5.33 4.79
CA THR A 28 3.23 4.81 4.58
C THR A 28 4.16 5.95 4.16
N ILE A 29 5.35 6.02 4.75
CA ILE A 29 6.44 6.90 4.31
C ILE A 29 7.53 6.01 3.73
N LEU A 30 7.90 6.22 2.47
CA LEU A 30 8.88 5.40 1.79
C LEU A 30 10.12 6.21 1.45
N LEU A 31 11.26 5.76 1.98
CA LEU A 31 12.58 6.16 1.54
C LEU A 31 13.11 5.12 0.57
N GLN A 32 13.60 5.51 -0.61
CA GLN A 32 14.10 4.59 -1.63
C GLN A 32 15.39 5.10 -2.28
N ASN A 33 16.17 4.18 -2.86
CA ASN A 33 17.39 4.51 -3.60
C ASN A 33 17.08 5.51 -4.73
N LEU A 34 17.79 6.63 -4.76
CA LEU A 34 17.62 7.69 -5.76
C LEU A 34 18.09 7.30 -7.17
N GLN A 35 18.85 6.21 -7.30
CA GLN A 35 19.47 5.80 -8.56
C GLN A 35 18.79 4.59 -9.22
N VAL A 36 17.94 3.86 -8.48
CA VAL A 36 17.34 2.60 -8.96
C VAL A 36 15.83 2.64 -8.73
N ALA A 37 15.08 2.80 -9.81
CA ALA A 37 13.63 2.76 -9.79
C ALA A 37 13.14 1.33 -9.53
N GLY A 38 11.91 1.19 -9.03
CA GLY A 38 11.34 -0.14 -8.81
C GLY A 38 9.96 -0.16 -8.17
N LEU A 39 9.50 0.95 -7.58
CA LEU A 39 8.14 1.05 -7.09
C LEU A 39 7.17 1.32 -8.25
N GLN A 40 6.19 0.44 -8.42
CA GLN A 40 5.07 0.64 -9.33
C GLN A 40 3.78 0.79 -8.54
N VAL A 41 2.97 1.78 -8.91
CA VAL A 41 1.68 2.09 -8.28
C VAL A 41 0.59 2.00 -9.34
N LEU A 42 -0.50 1.30 -9.05
CA LEU A 42 -1.66 1.20 -9.94
C LEU A 42 -2.55 2.43 -9.78
N LYS A 43 -2.53 3.30 -10.78
CA LYS A 43 -3.40 4.47 -10.85
C LYS A 43 -4.70 4.13 -11.59
N ASP A 44 -5.83 4.56 -11.01
CA ASP A 44 -7.18 4.44 -11.57
C ASP A 44 -7.58 3.01 -11.97
N GLY A 45 -6.98 2.00 -11.33
CA GLY A 45 -7.20 0.58 -11.63
C GLY A 45 -6.71 0.14 -13.01
N LYS A 46 -6.03 1.01 -13.76
CA LYS A 46 -5.76 0.79 -15.20
C LYS A 46 -4.29 0.95 -15.58
N ARG A 47 -3.55 1.86 -14.92
CA ARG A 47 -2.20 2.23 -15.35
C ARG A 47 -1.19 2.06 -14.23
N LEU A 48 -0.19 1.22 -14.44
CA LEU A 48 0.98 1.16 -13.56
C LEU A 48 1.88 2.36 -13.83
N LEU A 49 2.18 3.11 -12.77
CA LEU A 49 3.10 4.23 -12.79
C LEU A 49 4.37 3.84 -12.04
N LEU A 50 5.51 3.92 -12.73
CA LEU A 50 6.81 3.83 -12.10
C LEU A 50 7.08 5.15 -11.37
N ILE A 51 7.29 5.10 -10.06
CA ILE A 51 7.53 6.29 -9.26
C ILE A 51 9.00 6.71 -9.42
N PRO A 52 9.28 7.95 -9.89
CA PRO A 52 10.65 8.43 -10.07
C PRO A 52 11.41 8.46 -8.75
N THR A 53 12.71 8.19 -8.85
CA THR A 53 13.61 8.06 -7.70
C THR A 53 14.04 9.40 -7.09
N GLN A 54 13.78 10.53 -7.75
CA GLN A 54 14.29 11.87 -7.36
C GLN A 54 13.49 12.56 -6.24
N MET A 55 12.46 11.92 -5.68
CA MET A 55 11.77 12.41 -4.48
C MET A 55 12.46 11.84 -3.23
N LEU A 56 13.41 12.61 -2.67
CA LEU A 56 14.09 12.31 -1.40
C LEU A 56 13.12 12.14 -0.21
N LEU A 57 11.94 12.74 -0.32
CA LEU A 57 10.75 12.37 0.44
C LEU A 57 9.68 11.97 -0.58
N SER A 58 9.68 10.73 -1.03
CA SER A 58 8.40 10.09 -1.26
C SER A 58 7.75 9.87 0.11
N LEU A 59 7.25 10.96 0.71
CA LEU A 59 5.89 10.94 1.24
C LEU A 59 5.01 10.60 0.03
N THR A 60 5.08 9.36 -0.46
CA THR A 60 3.91 8.75 -1.08
C THR A 60 2.97 8.62 0.09
N LEU A 61 2.35 9.75 0.42
CA LEU A 61 1.31 9.87 1.38
C LEU A 61 0.17 9.09 0.72
N VAL A 62 0.23 7.76 0.87
CA VAL A 62 -0.89 6.89 0.59
C VAL A 62 -1.84 7.17 1.74
N ILE A 63 -2.45 8.36 1.72
CA ILE A 63 -3.58 8.64 2.57
C ILE A 63 -4.64 7.68 2.05
N ASN A 64 -4.97 6.68 2.86
CA ASN A 64 -5.91 5.63 2.51
C ASN A 64 -7.35 6.15 2.40
N TYR A 65 -7.61 7.08 1.48
CA TYR A 65 -8.95 7.36 0.96
C TYR A 65 -9.32 6.39 -0.18
N ARG A 66 -8.31 5.76 -0.81
CA ARG A 66 -8.46 4.60 -1.71
C ARG A 66 -7.25 3.70 -1.53
N ASN A 67 -7.46 2.43 -1.16
CA ASN A 67 -6.39 1.43 -1.05
C ASN A 67 -5.70 1.27 -2.41
N VAL A 68 -4.53 1.89 -2.60
CA VAL A 68 -3.83 1.86 -3.89
C VAL A 68 -2.95 0.62 -3.97
N TRP A 69 -3.19 -0.20 -5.00
CA TRP A 69 -2.32 -1.33 -5.33
C TRP A 69 -0.94 -0.85 -5.72
N HIS A 70 0.09 -1.49 -5.18
CA HIS A 70 1.47 -1.20 -5.53
C HIS A 70 2.32 -2.46 -5.41
N ARG A 71 3.45 -2.45 -6.11
CA ARG A 71 4.41 -3.57 -6.15
C ARG A 71 5.84 -3.04 -6.28
N ALA A 72 6.82 -3.87 -5.95
CA ALA A 72 8.22 -3.59 -6.25
C ALA A 72 8.74 -4.56 -7.32
N ILE A 73 9.28 -4.02 -8.41
CA ILE A 73 9.97 -4.79 -9.44
C ILE A 73 11.47 -4.86 -9.14
N VAL A 74 12.11 -5.88 -9.70
CA VAL A 74 13.57 -6.06 -9.69
C VAL A 74 14.15 -5.74 -11.08
N ASN A 75 15.46 -5.68 -11.18
CA ASN A 75 16.17 -5.50 -12.45
C ASN A 75 17.43 -6.39 -12.45
N ALA A 76 18.05 -6.59 -13.61
CA ALA A 76 19.21 -7.48 -13.74
C ALA A 76 20.56 -6.83 -13.36
N ASP A 77 20.61 -5.50 -13.28
CA ASP A 77 21.88 -4.77 -13.25
C ASP A 77 22.31 -4.33 -11.86
N LYS A 78 21.36 -3.88 -11.02
CA LYS A 78 21.64 -3.18 -9.76
C LYS A 78 20.67 -3.56 -8.65
N GLU A 79 21.21 -3.68 -7.44
CA GLU A 79 20.43 -3.81 -6.24
C GLU A 79 19.63 -2.55 -5.93
N ARG A 80 18.47 -2.73 -5.32
CA ARG A 80 17.64 -1.63 -4.80
C ARG A 80 17.41 -1.82 -3.31
N MET A 81 17.46 -0.73 -2.57
CA MET A 81 17.04 -0.69 -1.17
C MET A 81 15.92 0.31 -0.95
N SER A 82 15.03 0.00 -0.01
CA SER A 82 14.03 0.94 0.47
C SER A 82 13.71 0.72 1.95
N VAL A 83 13.36 1.79 2.65
CA VAL A 83 12.88 1.78 4.04
C VAL A 83 11.44 2.30 4.05
N ALA A 84 10.51 1.46 4.53
CA ALA A 84 9.11 1.81 4.67
C ALA A 84 8.76 1.98 6.16
N SER A 85 8.27 3.17 6.51
CA SER A 85 7.73 3.48 7.83
C SER A 85 6.21 3.53 7.75
N PHE A 86 5.54 2.85 8.68
CA PHE A 86 4.10 2.70 8.68
C PHE A 86 3.51 3.43 9.88
N LEU A 87 2.61 4.37 9.63
CA LEU A 87 1.79 5.01 10.66
C LEU A 87 0.45 4.28 10.72
N CYS A 88 0.27 3.54 11.81
CA CYS A 88 -0.95 2.77 12.08
C CYS A 88 -1.84 3.52 13.09
N PRO A 89 -3.17 3.43 12.96
CA PRO A 89 -4.06 3.79 14.06
C PRO A 89 -3.78 2.98 15.32
N TYR A 90 -4.28 3.47 16.46
CA TYR A 90 -4.35 2.70 17.69
C TYR A 90 -5.32 1.52 17.53
N ASP A 91 -5.01 0.37 18.12
CA ASP A 91 -5.78 -0.88 17.96
C ASP A 91 -7.28 -0.74 18.26
N HIS A 92 -7.64 0.03 19.29
CA HIS A 92 -9.04 0.28 19.64
C HIS A 92 -9.63 1.53 18.99
N ALA A 93 -8.91 2.18 18.08
CA ALA A 93 -9.47 3.26 17.29
C ALA A 93 -10.64 2.73 16.46
N LEU A 94 -11.79 3.39 16.59
CA LEU A 94 -12.95 3.14 15.75
C LEU A 94 -12.72 3.79 14.39
N ILE A 95 -12.73 2.97 13.34
CA ILE A 95 -12.63 3.42 11.96
C ILE A 95 -14.05 3.45 11.38
N SER A 96 -14.47 4.64 10.94
CA SER A 96 -15.79 4.90 10.38
C SER A 96 -15.68 5.84 9.18
N PRO A 97 -16.63 5.79 8.23
CA PRO A 97 -16.72 6.79 7.17
C PRO A 97 -16.78 8.22 7.75
N ALA A 98 -16.07 9.15 7.13
CA ALA A 98 -16.12 10.55 7.54
C ALA A 98 -17.51 11.12 7.26
N LYS A 99 -18.14 11.76 8.27
CA LYS A 99 -19.52 12.25 8.17
C LYS A 99 -19.81 13.09 6.92
N PRO A 100 -18.94 14.03 6.50
CA PRO A 100 -19.17 14.82 5.29
C PRO A 100 -19.26 13.99 3.99
N LEU A 101 -18.76 12.76 3.99
CA LEU A 101 -18.85 11.84 2.83
C LEU A 101 -20.15 11.02 2.83
N THR A 102 -20.92 11.05 3.90
CA THR A 102 -22.14 10.24 4.10
C THR A 102 -23.41 11.08 4.23
N GLU A 103 -23.27 12.39 4.44
CA GLU A 103 -24.38 13.33 4.71
C GLU A 103 -25.32 13.56 3.49
N ASP A 104 -24.82 13.44 2.26
CA ASP A 104 -25.59 13.69 1.02
C ASP A 104 -26.48 12.51 0.58
N GLY A 105 -26.81 11.58 1.49
CA GLY A 105 -27.69 10.44 1.22
C GLY A 105 -27.03 9.26 0.51
N CYS A 106 -25.72 9.32 0.21
CA CYS A 106 -24.95 8.18 -0.32
C CYS A 106 -24.82 7.01 0.66
N GLY A 107 -25.04 7.24 1.96
CA GLY A 107 -24.91 6.23 3.00
C GLY A 107 -23.46 5.77 3.22
N ALA A 108 -23.24 5.08 4.34
CA ALA A 108 -21.96 4.43 4.61
C ALA A 108 -21.82 3.16 3.76
N VAL A 109 -20.78 3.07 2.93
CA VAL A 109 -20.46 1.85 2.16
C VAL A 109 -19.93 0.74 3.06
N TYR A 110 -19.16 1.12 4.08
CA TYR A 110 -18.55 0.21 5.03
C TYR A 110 -19.12 0.43 6.42
N ARG A 111 -19.28 -0.65 7.19
CA ARG A 111 -19.61 -0.57 8.61
C ARG A 111 -18.43 -0.05 9.41
N ASP A 112 -18.71 0.34 10.65
CA ASP A 112 -17.67 0.67 11.61
C ASP A 112 -16.93 -0.59 12.08
N PHE A 113 -15.62 -0.46 12.31
CA PHE A 113 -14.77 -1.52 12.82
C PHE A 113 -13.61 -0.96 13.63
N THR A 114 -13.00 -1.78 14.49
CA THR A 114 -11.76 -1.39 15.17
C THR A 114 -10.54 -1.63 14.29
N TYR A 115 -9.47 -0.88 14.50
CA TYR A 115 -8.23 -1.13 13.78
C TYR A 115 -7.70 -2.56 14.01
N ALA A 116 -7.76 -3.07 15.24
CA ALA A 116 -7.37 -4.44 15.57
C ALA A 116 -8.15 -5.48 14.75
N GLU A 117 -9.45 -5.29 14.59
CA GLU A 117 -10.29 -6.18 13.77
C GLU A 117 -9.84 -6.16 12.30
N TYR A 118 -9.65 -4.97 11.73
CA TYR A 118 -9.17 -4.82 10.36
C TYR A 118 -7.78 -5.44 10.15
N TYR A 119 -6.85 -5.19 11.09
CA TYR A 119 -5.49 -5.70 11.04
C TYR A 119 -5.44 -7.23 11.12
N SER A 120 -6.25 -7.83 12.01
CA SER A 120 -6.37 -9.29 12.10
C SER A 120 -6.93 -9.90 10.81
N LYS A 121 -7.97 -9.28 10.21
CA LYS A 121 -8.51 -9.75 8.92
C LYS A 121 -7.50 -9.63 7.79
N PHE A 122 -6.73 -8.55 7.74
CA PHE A 122 -5.68 -8.35 6.75
C PHE A 122 -4.66 -9.49 6.78
N TRP A 123 -4.17 -9.87 7.96
CA TRP A 123 -3.16 -10.94 8.11
C TRP A 123 -3.72 -12.36 8.01
N SER A 124 -5.04 -12.52 8.02
CA SER A 124 -5.68 -13.82 7.78
C SER A 124 -5.75 -14.22 6.30
N ARG A 125 -5.19 -13.38 5.40
CA ARG A 125 -5.35 -13.46 3.95
C ARG A 125 -4.03 -13.32 3.22
N ASN A 126 -4.00 -13.77 1.96
CA ASN A 126 -2.88 -13.51 1.07
C ASN A 126 -2.92 -12.07 0.53
N LEU A 127 -1.74 -11.53 0.23
CA LEU A 127 -1.54 -10.14 -0.20
C LEU A 127 -2.13 -9.81 -1.59
N ASP A 128 -2.37 -10.83 -2.41
CA ASP A 128 -2.83 -10.75 -3.80
C ASP A 128 -4.35 -10.89 -3.96
N GLN A 129 -5.09 -11.04 -2.86
CA GLN A 129 -6.56 -11.13 -2.86
C GLN A 129 -7.23 -9.76 -2.90
N GLU A 130 -8.55 -9.73 -3.11
CA GLU A 130 -9.36 -8.50 -3.08
C GLU A 130 -9.09 -7.63 -1.84
N HIS A 131 -9.32 -6.32 -1.94
CA HIS A 131 -9.05 -5.38 -0.85
C HIS A 131 -9.64 -5.84 0.49
N CYS A 132 -8.84 -5.78 1.57
CA CYS A 132 -9.29 -6.17 2.91
C CYS A 132 -10.57 -5.44 3.36
N LEU A 133 -10.71 -4.17 2.94
CA LEU A 133 -11.85 -3.32 3.26
C LEU A 133 -13.18 -3.85 2.71
N GLU A 134 -13.17 -4.66 1.64
CA GLU A 134 -14.38 -5.26 1.06
C GLU A 134 -15.11 -6.19 2.05
N LEU A 135 -14.38 -6.76 3.01
CA LEU A 135 -14.95 -7.60 4.07
C LEU A 135 -15.74 -6.83 5.13
N PHE A 136 -15.74 -5.50 5.03
CA PHE A 136 -16.39 -4.59 5.97
C PHE A 136 -17.53 -3.80 5.31
N LYS A 137 -17.98 -4.19 4.11
CA LYS A 137 -19.17 -3.60 3.49
C LYS A 137 -20.44 -3.90 4.30
N ASN A 138 -21.40 -2.97 4.26
CA ASN A 138 -22.77 -3.18 4.77
C ASN A 138 -23.56 -4.16 3.90
#